data_AF-A0A8U7NDE9-F1
#
_entry.id   AF-A0A8U7NDE9-F1
#
_cell.length_a   1.000
_cell.length_b   1.000
_cell.length_c   1.000
_cell.angle_alpha   90.00
_cell.angle_beta   90.00
_cell.angle_gamma   90.00
#
_symmetry.space_group_name_H-M   'P 1'
#
loop_
_entity.id
_entity.type
_entity.pdbx_description
1 polymer ?
#
loop_
_entity_poly.entity_id
_entity_poly.type
_entity_poly.pdbx_seq_one_letter_code
_entity_poly.pdbx_strand_id
1 'polypeptide(L)'
;MPCVPRSRAARMVSLWLLVLHAQAPCLGRAPPAGSAAFPDGGQEQFVKTVPEYHVVHPARVDASGHFLSFNLHRHISSPRNKRDLGKSENVVYYKINHEEKDLFFNLTVHMGFLSHNYVVERRRGNHTSAKISTHSGVPCHFLGTAWQPGSGSGTAAISTCSGLTGYFRLPHGDYFIEPIRTHPQKEGTPHPHVIYGANNLHNALRRRRAIPMEKERACGLNGQWFKRSWFLSRNGK
;
A
#
# COMPACT_ATOMS: atom_id res chain seq x y z
N MET A 1 -53.27 71.79 -44.45
CA MET A 1 -52.31 71.25 -43.47
C MET A 1 -52.94 71.29 -42.06
N PRO A 2 -53.72 70.27 -41.65
CA PRO A 2 -54.11 70.02 -40.25
C PRO A 2 -53.16 68.94 -39.62
N CYS A 3 -53.16 68.54 -38.34
CA CYS A 3 -54.17 68.50 -37.27
C CYS A 3 -53.56 68.68 -35.85
N VAL A 4 -54.45 68.78 -34.84
CA VAL A 4 -54.29 68.86 -33.37
C VAL A 4 -55.58 68.24 -32.74
N PRO A 5 -55.67 67.64 -31.51
CA PRO A 5 -54.76 67.56 -30.35
C PRO A 5 -54.60 66.12 -29.70
N ARG A 6 -53.99 66.07 -28.49
CA ARG A 6 -54.56 65.55 -27.20
C ARG A 6 -53.95 64.31 -26.47
N SER A 7 -53.15 64.63 -25.45
CA SER A 7 -53.11 64.13 -24.05
C SER A 7 -52.86 62.66 -23.62
N ARG A 8 -51.84 62.51 -22.74
CA ARG A 8 -51.77 61.74 -21.46
C ARG A 8 -52.30 60.30 -21.40
N ALA A 9 -51.42 59.35 -21.07
CA ALA A 9 -51.39 58.69 -19.74
C ALA A 9 -50.13 57.81 -19.53
N ALA A 10 -49.82 57.52 -18.27
CA ALA A 10 -48.67 56.76 -17.79
C ALA A 10 -48.61 55.28 -18.21
N ARG A 11 -47.40 54.70 -18.20
CA ARG A 11 -47.07 53.55 -17.34
C ARG A 11 -45.56 53.26 -17.31
N MET A 12 -45.04 52.99 -16.10
CA MET A 12 -43.73 52.34 -15.93
C MET A 12 -43.81 50.90 -16.43
N VAL A 13 -42.84 50.45 -17.23
CA VAL A 13 -42.47 49.03 -17.32
C VAL A 13 -40.95 48.91 -17.42
N SER A 14 -40.40 48.15 -16.49
CA SER A 14 -38.99 47.78 -16.32
C SER A 14 -38.31 47.23 -17.58
N LEU A 15 -37.05 47.64 -17.82
CA LEU A 15 -36.15 46.91 -18.71
C LEU A 15 -34.71 46.85 -18.16
N TRP A 16 -34.55 46.32 -16.95
CA TRP A 16 -33.25 45.87 -16.46
C TRP A 16 -32.96 44.47 -17.01
N LEU A 17 -32.17 44.37 -18.07
CA LEU A 17 -31.67 43.10 -18.59
C LEU A 17 -30.18 43.22 -18.94
N LEU A 18 -29.46 42.11 -18.70
CA LEU A 18 -28.06 41.86 -19.07
C LEU A 18 -26.97 42.58 -18.26
N VAL A 19 -26.99 42.42 -16.92
CA VAL A 19 -25.71 42.21 -16.19
C VAL A 19 -25.38 40.71 -16.26
N LEU A 20 -24.45 40.36 -17.15
CA LEU A 20 -23.94 38.99 -17.30
C LEU A 20 -23.30 38.53 -15.99
N HIS A 21 -24.04 37.75 -15.20
CA HIS A 21 -23.46 37.07 -14.04
C HIS A 21 -22.60 35.91 -14.52
N ALA A 22 -21.32 36.19 -14.77
CA ALA A 22 -20.29 35.18 -14.95
C ALA A 22 -20.01 34.48 -13.60
N GLN A 23 -20.98 33.67 -13.14
CA GLN A 23 -20.72 32.65 -12.13
C GLN A 23 -19.81 31.61 -12.77
N ALA A 24 -18.50 31.79 -12.62
CA ALA A 24 -17.56 30.71 -12.88
C ALA A 24 -17.90 29.58 -11.90
N PRO A 25 -18.36 28.40 -12.38
CA PRO A 25 -18.50 27.28 -11.48
C PRO A 25 -17.08 26.86 -11.09
N CYS A 26 -16.69 27.20 -9.86
CA CYS A 26 -15.57 26.56 -9.19
C CYS A 26 -15.96 25.10 -8.93
N LEU A 27 -15.99 24.30 -10.00
CA LEU A 27 -15.85 22.86 -9.98
C LEU A 27 -14.43 22.54 -9.51
N GLY A 28 -14.21 22.79 -8.21
CA GLY A 28 -13.15 22.15 -7.45
C GLY A 28 -13.40 20.66 -7.59
N ARG A 29 -12.70 20.04 -8.54
CA ARG A 29 -12.80 18.62 -8.82
C ARG A 29 -12.40 17.90 -7.55
N ALA A 30 -13.39 17.42 -6.80
CA ALA A 30 -13.15 16.52 -5.69
C ALA A 30 -12.26 15.38 -6.23
N PRO A 31 -11.09 15.13 -5.61
CA PRO A 31 -10.23 14.05 -6.08
C PRO A 31 -11.04 12.75 -6.03
N PRO A 32 -10.90 11.87 -7.03
CA PRO A 32 -11.65 10.62 -7.06
C PRO A 32 -11.37 9.84 -5.77
N ALA A 33 -12.43 9.34 -5.13
CA ALA A 33 -12.31 8.52 -3.94
C ALA A 33 -11.37 7.34 -4.23
N GLY A 34 -10.21 7.31 -3.57
CA GLY A 34 -9.15 6.33 -3.82
C GLY A 34 -7.77 6.89 -4.17
N SER A 35 -7.63 8.18 -4.53
CA SER A 35 -6.30 8.79 -4.73
C SER A 35 -5.61 9.11 -3.40
N ALA A 36 -5.13 8.09 -2.69
CA ALA A 36 -4.20 8.33 -1.58
C ALA A 36 -2.93 8.97 -2.14
N ALA A 37 -2.47 10.05 -1.50
CA ALA A 37 -1.21 10.66 -1.86
C ALA A 37 -0.08 9.66 -1.59
N PHE A 38 0.84 9.52 -2.55
CA PHE A 38 2.10 8.79 -2.40
C PHE A 38 3.22 9.82 -2.17
N PRO A 39 3.66 10.11 -0.93
CA PRO A 39 4.63 11.16 -0.68
C PRO A 39 6.06 10.78 -1.12
N ASP A 40 6.35 9.48 -1.26
CA ASP A 40 7.59 8.98 -1.85
C ASP A 40 7.49 8.96 -3.38
N GLY A 41 8.03 9.99 -4.04
CA GLY A 41 7.94 10.14 -5.51
C GLY A 41 8.48 8.95 -6.31
N GLY A 42 9.42 8.17 -5.76
CA GLY A 42 9.91 6.96 -6.42
C GLY A 42 8.94 5.76 -6.32
N GLN A 43 8.13 5.68 -5.25
CA GLN A 43 7.01 4.74 -5.16
C GLN A 43 5.85 5.21 -6.03
N GLU A 44 5.53 6.51 -6.02
CA GLU A 44 4.51 7.09 -6.91
C GLU A 44 4.83 6.78 -8.38
N GLN A 45 6.07 7.01 -8.83
CA GLN A 45 6.50 6.70 -10.18
C GLN A 45 6.48 5.19 -10.48
N PHE A 46 6.75 4.32 -9.51
CA PHE A 46 6.57 2.87 -9.69
C PHE A 46 5.09 2.50 -9.85
N VAL A 47 4.21 3.02 -9.01
CA VAL A 47 2.77 2.73 -9.04
C VAL A 47 2.14 3.22 -10.35
N LYS A 48 2.58 4.36 -10.89
CA LYS A 48 2.23 4.82 -12.26
C LYS A 48 2.65 3.87 -13.39
N THR A 49 3.53 2.88 -13.15
CA THR A 49 3.95 1.88 -14.16
C THR A 49 3.18 0.56 -14.11
N VAL A 50 2.43 0.27 -13.04
CA VAL A 50 1.51 -0.88 -13.02
C VAL A 50 0.16 -0.46 -13.62
N PRO A 51 -0.49 -1.27 -14.48
CA PRO A 51 -1.78 -0.93 -15.09
C PRO A 51 -2.91 -0.74 -14.07
N GLU A 52 -2.85 -1.47 -12.95
CA GLU A 52 -3.89 -1.49 -11.94
C GLU A 52 -3.27 -1.70 -10.54
N TYR A 53 -3.81 -0.97 -9.57
CA TYR A 53 -3.47 -1.05 -8.15
C TYR A 53 -4.65 -0.57 -7.30
N HIS A 54 -4.72 -1.04 -6.06
CA HIS A 54 -5.74 -0.63 -5.09
C HIS A 54 -5.05 -0.12 -3.82
N VAL A 55 -5.53 1.01 -3.29
CA VAL A 55 -5.11 1.48 -1.97
C VAL A 55 -6.07 0.92 -0.93
N VAL A 56 -5.52 0.23 0.06
CA VAL A 56 -6.27 -0.51 1.08
C VAL A 56 -5.82 -0.12 2.48
N HIS A 57 -6.67 -0.41 3.46
CA HIS A 57 -6.45 -0.07 4.86
C HIS A 57 -6.51 -1.35 5.70
N PRO A 58 -5.38 -2.04 5.92
CA PRO A 58 -5.38 -3.29 6.67
C PRO A 58 -5.69 -3.05 8.15
N ALA A 59 -6.40 -3.99 8.75
CA ALA A 59 -6.61 -4.06 10.19
C ALA A 59 -6.17 -5.44 10.71
N ARG A 60 -5.64 -5.48 11.93
CA ARG A 60 -5.45 -6.72 12.68
C ARG A 60 -6.80 -7.15 13.26
N VAL A 61 -7.11 -8.43 13.12
CA VAL A 61 -8.36 -9.04 13.60
C VAL A 61 -8.08 -10.27 14.47
N ASP A 62 -9.12 -10.78 15.12
CA ASP A 62 -9.11 -12.11 15.75
C ASP A 62 -9.42 -13.23 14.74
N ALA A 63 -9.50 -14.47 15.23
CA ALA A 63 -9.78 -15.65 14.41
C ALA A 63 -11.21 -15.67 13.79
N SER A 64 -12.13 -14.90 14.36
CA SER A 64 -13.50 -14.68 13.86
C SER A 64 -13.63 -13.47 12.93
N GLY A 65 -12.57 -12.66 12.78
CA GLY A 65 -12.57 -11.47 11.93
C GLY A 65 -13.00 -10.17 12.64
N HIS A 66 -13.19 -10.17 13.97
CA HIS A 66 -13.46 -8.94 14.70
C HIS A 66 -12.23 -8.05 14.79
N PHE A 67 -12.43 -6.74 14.73
CA PHE A 67 -11.37 -5.75 14.79
C PHE A 67 -10.61 -5.78 16.13
N LEU A 68 -9.27 -5.79 16.07
CA LEU A 68 -8.41 -5.65 17.23
C LEU A 68 -7.63 -4.33 17.22
N SER A 69 -6.97 -3.98 16.10
CA SER A 69 -6.14 -2.77 16.02
C SER A 69 -5.71 -2.45 14.59
N PHE A 70 -5.42 -1.18 14.33
CA PHE A 70 -4.66 -0.75 13.14
C PHE A 70 -3.14 -0.91 13.30
N ASN A 71 -2.64 -1.32 14.47
CA ASN A 71 -1.24 -1.67 14.63
C ASN A 71 -0.96 -3.06 14.01
N LEU A 72 -0.37 -3.03 12.81
CA LEU A 72 0.00 -4.21 12.01
C LEU A 72 1.31 -4.87 12.46
N HIS A 73 2.01 -4.30 13.45
CA HIS A 73 3.26 -4.85 13.94
C HIS A 73 3.00 -5.88 15.05
N ARG A 74 3.43 -7.12 14.84
CA ARG A 74 3.34 -8.19 15.85
C ARG A 74 4.75 -8.55 16.33
N HIS A 75 5.05 -8.20 17.57
CA HIS A 75 6.21 -8.71 18.28
C HIS A 75 5.90 -10.05 18.98
N ILE A 76 6.37 -11.17 18.42
CA ILE A 76 6.30 -12.47 19.09
C ILE A 76 7.42 -12.56 20.15
N SER A 77 7.03 -12.64 21.42
CA SER A 77 7.93 -12.88 22.54
C SER A 77 8.78 -14.13 22.29
N SER A 78 10.08 -14.07 22.61
CA SER A 78 11.01 -15.18 22.38
C SER A 78 10.50 -16.49 23.00
N PRO A 79 10.52 -17.63 22.27
CA PRO A 79 9.95 -18.89 22.74
C PRO A 79 10.63 -19.47 24.00
N ARG A 80 11.78 -18.92 24.42
CA ARG A 80 12.45 -19.32 25.67
C ARG A 80 11.66 -19.05 26.95
N ASN A 81 10.61 -18.21 26.93
CA ASN A 81 10.00 -17.69 28.17
C ASN A 81 8.57 -18.16 28.48
N LYS A 82 7.98 -19.06 27.69
CA LYS A 82 6.65 -19.64 27.99
C LYS A 82 6.57 -21.12 27.60
N ARG A 83 6.70 -21.98 28.61
CA ARG A 83 6.05 -23.29 28.59
C ARG A 83 4.52 -23.07 28.71
N ASP A 84 3.74 -23.97 28.13
CA ASP A 84 2.28 -24.12 28.29
C ASP A 84 1.29 -23.12 27.64
N LEU A 85 1.73 -22.03 26.99
CA LEU A 85 0.83 -21.15 26.20
C LEU A 85 1.23 -20.99 24.70
N GLY A 86 2.30 -21.64 24.26
CA GLY A 86 3.08 -21.24 23.08
C GLY A 86 2.50 -21.45 21.67
N LYS A 87 1.24 -21.87 21.49
CA LYS A 87 0.69 -22.14 20.14
C LYS A 87 -0.10 -20.97 19.54
N SER A 88 -0.82 -20.20 20.35
CA SER A 88 -1.64 -19.06 19.88
C SER A 88 -0.82 -17.78 19.64
N GLU A 89 0.29 -17.57 20.36
CA GLU A 89 1.12 -16.35 20.21
C GLU A 89 1.78 -16.20 18.83
N ASN A 90 1.89 -17.32 18.10
CA ASN A 90 2.58 -17.48 16.81
C ASN A 90 1.68 -17.24 15.58
N VAL A 91 0.37 -17.13 15.77
CA VAL A 91 -0.61 -16.92 14.69
C VAL A 91 -1.13 -15.48 14.75
N VAL A 92 -1.33 -14.86 13.59
CA VAL A 92 -1.95 -13.54 13.44
C VAL A 92 -2.96 -13.54 12.30
N TYR A 93 -4.02 -12.77 12.50
CA TYR A 93 -5.07 -12.58 11.51
C TYR A 93 -5.13 -11.12 11.08
N TYR A 94 -5.30 -10.88 9.78
CA TYR A 94 -5.52 -9.55 9.21
C TYR A 94 -6.74 -9.56 8.30
N LYS A 95 -7.45 -8.44 8.29
CA LYS A 95 -8.56 -8.16 7.38
C LYS A 95 -8.20 -6.96 6.52
N ILE A 96 -8.41 -7.08 5.22
CA ILE A 96 -8.16 -6.03 4.24
C ILE A 96 -9.39 -5.94 3.34
N ASN A 97 -9.97 -4.76 3.16
CA ASN A 97 -10.98 -4.58 2.12
C ASN A 97 -10.28 -4.33 0.78
N HIS A 98 -10.59 -5.14 -0.23
CA HIS A 98 -10.01 -5.12 -1.58
C HIS A 98 -11.12 -5.45 -2.59
N GLU A 99 -11.32 -4.59 -3.60
CA GLU A 99 -12.39 -4.74 -4.59
C GLU A 99 -13.77 -4.95 -3.93
N GLU A 100 -14.09 -4.12 -2.93
CA GLU A 100 -15.32 -4.17 -2.10
C GLU A 100 -15.52 -5.48 -1.30
N LYS A 101 -14.56 -6.42 -1.36
CA LYS A 101 -14.59 -7.71 -0.68
C LYS A 101 -13.60 -7.74 0.46
N ASP A 102 -13.97 -8.46 1.52
CA ASP A 102 -13.09 -8.67 2.65
C ASP A 102 -12.11 -9.83 2.39
N LEU A 103 -10.83 -9.50 2.31
CA LEU A 103 -9.71 -10.43 2.20
C LEU A 103 -9.16 -10.71 3.61
N PHE A 104 -9.18 -11.98 4.02
CA PHE A 104 -8.70 -12.43 5.31
C PHE A 104 -7.37 -13.18 5.16
N PHE A 105 -6.43 -12.87 6.03
CA PHE A 105 -5.14 -13.54 6.14
C PHE A 105 -5.09 -14.33 7.44
N ASN A 106 -4.69 -15.60 7.37
CA ASN A 106 -4.35 -16.43 8.53
C ASN A 106 -2.87 -16.82 8.40
N LEU A 107 -2.03 -16.25 9.27
CA LEU A 107 -0.59 -16.26 9.11
C LEU A 107 0.11 -16.79 10.36
N THR A 108 0.99 -17.77 10.18
CA THR A 108 1.84 -18.32 11.24
C THR A 108 3.28 -17.83 11.05
N VAL A 109 3.98 -17.52 12.15
CA VAL A 109 5.38 -17.09 12.10
C VAL A 109 6.27 -18.14 11.45
N HIS A 110 7.19 -17.69 10.59
CA HIS A 110 8.16 -18.55 9.93
C HIS A 110 9.59 -18.20 10.38
N MET A 111 10.11 -19.01 11.30
CA MET A 111 11.43 -18.82 11.94
C MET A 111 12.61 -19.20 11.03
N GLY A 112 12.39 -19.98 9.97
CA GLY A 112 13.45 -20.54 9.13
C GLY A 112 13.96 -19.65 8.00
N PHE A 113 13.55 -18.38 7.91
CA PHE A 113 13.94 -17.52 6.78
C PHE A 113 15.37 -16.98 6.88
N LEU A 114 15.90 -16.85 8.10
CA LEU A 114 17.22 -16.27 8.38
C LEU A 114 17.93 -17.13 9.42
N SER A 115 19.25 -17.30 9.30
CA SER A 115 20.01 -18.06 10.30
C SER A 115 20.07 -17.31 11.63
N HIS A 116 20.11 -18.03 12.75
CA HIS A 116 20.13 -17.42 14.09
C HIS A 116 21.28 -16.44 14.31
N ASN A 117 22.38 -16.60 13.57
CA ASN A 117 23.60 -15.80 13.66
C ASN A 117 23.79 -14.87 12.44
N TYR A 118 22.73 -14.55 11.69
CA TYR A 118 22.88 -13.69 10.52
C TYR A 118 23.29 -12.25 10.90
N VAL A 119 24.19 -11.69 10.10
CA VAL A 119 24.69 -10.32 10.24
C VAL A 119 24.38 -9.53 8.97
N VAL A 120 23.96 -8.28 9.15
CA VAL A 120 23.74 -7.33 8.06
C VAL A 120 24.87 -6.32 8.06
N GLU A 121 25.69 -6.34 7.03
CA GLU A 121 26.68 -5.30 6.77
C GLU A 121 26.07 -4.20 5.87
N ARG A 122 26.12 -2.95 6.30
CA ARG A 122 25.71 -1.79 5.50
C ARG A 122 26.91 -0.89 5.24
N ARG A 123 27.32 -0.78 3.98
CA ARG A 123 28.28 0.22 3.51
C ARG A 123 27.52 1.44 2.95
N ARG A 124 28.04 2.65 3.11
CA ARG A 124 27.49 3.89 2.52
C ARG A 124 28.61 4.71 1.89
N GLY A 125 28.38 5.20 0.67
CA GLY A 125 29.34 6.03 -0.06
C GLY A 125 30.62 5.27 -0.40
N ASN A 126 31.74 6.00 -0.39
CA ASN A 126 33.07 5.43 -0.61
C ASN A 126 33.33 4.29 0.40
N HIS A 127 33.91 3.17 -0.04
CA HIS A 127 33.84 1.87 0.67
C HIS A 127 34.58 1.75 2.01
N THR A 128 35.01 2.89 2.60
CA THR A 128 35.80 3.00 3.82
C THR A 128 35.03 2.75 5.12
N SER A 129 33.69 2.78 5.10
CA SER A 129 32.88 2.55 6.30
C SER A 129 31.83 1.44 6.10
N ALA A 130 31.80 0.51 7.06
CA ALA A 130 30.88 -0.60 7.11
C ALA A 130 30.24 -0.70 8.50
N LYS A 131 28.91 -0.64 8.57
CA LYS A 131 28.15 -0.89 9.80
C LYS A 131 27.63 -2.32 9.79
N ILE A 132 28.27 -3.19 10.57
CA ILE A 132 27.78 -4.54 10.86
C ILE A 132 26.72 -4.44 11.96
N SER A 133 25.57 -5.08 11.76
CA SER A 133 24.55 -5.28 12.79
C SER A 133 24.11 -6.74 12.80
N THR A 134 24.26 -7.41 13.93
CA THR A 134 23.52 -8.64 14.24
C THR A 134 22.03 -8.32 14.31
N HIS A 135 21.18 -9.29 13.98
CA HIS A 135 19.74 -9.15 14.16
C HIS A 135 19.31 -9.70 15.53
N SER A 136 19.20 -8.82 16.51
CA SER A 136 18.51 -9.09 17.78
C SER A 136 16.98 -8.97 17.65
N GLY A 137 16.44 -9.09 16.44
CA GLY A 137 15.07 -8.74 16.13
C GLY A 137 14.07 -9.83 16.49
N VAL A 138 12.88 -9.37 16.92
CA VAL A 138 11.72 -10.22 17.11
C VAL A 138 11.23 -10.76 15.75
N PRO A 139 10.89 -12.06 15.64
CA PRO A 139 10.38 -12.65 14.41
C PRO A 139 9.17 -11.90 13.84
N CYS A 140 9.31 -11.44 12.59
CA CYS A 140 8.30 -10.63 11.89
C CYS A 140 8.05 -11.08 10.43
N HIS A 141 8.41 -12.34 10.11
CA HIS A 141 8.11 -13.00 8.84
C HIS A 141 7.11 -14.14 9.06
N PHE A 142 6.11 -14.24 8.19
CA PHE A 142 4.98 -15.14 8.34
C PHE A 142 4.63 -15.82 7.02
N LEU A 143 4.14 -17.06 7.11
CA LEU A 143 3.55 -17.83 6.02
C LEU A 143 2.13 -18.26 6.41
N GLY A 144 1.25 -18.46 5.44
CA GLY A 144 -0.08 -18.99 5.70
C GLY A 144 -1.00 -18.88 4.50
N THR A 145 -2.28 -18.56 4.75
CA THR A 145 -3.30 -18.47 3.72
C THR A 145 -3.88 -17.06 3.60
N ALA A 146 -4.31 -16.74 2.38
CA ALA A 146 -5.21 -15.63 2.07
C ALA A 146 -6.53 -16.23 1.56
N TRP A 147 -7.66 -15.75 2.08
CA TRP A 147 -9.00 -16.22 1.69
C TRP A 147 -9.94 -15.05 1.48
N GLN A 148 -10.75 -15.15 0.43
CA GLN A 148 -11.74 -14.14 0.04
C GLN A 148 -13.10 -14.84 -0.16
N PRO A 149 -14.18 -14.39 0.52
CA PRO A 149 -15.53 -14.93 0.37
C PRO A 149 -15.95 -15.03 -1.10
N GLY A 150 -16.59 -16.15 -1.47
CA GLY A 150 -17.06 -16.42 -2.84
C GLY A 150 -15.97 -16.59 -3.90
N SER A 151 -14.69 -16.37 -3.57
CA SER A 151 -13.57 -16.46 -4.52
C SER A 151 -12.62 -17.63 -4.22
N GLY A 152 -12.47 -18.01 -2.94
CA GLY A 152 -11.67 -19.16 -2.51
C GLY A 152 -10.45 -18.77 -1.67
N SER A 153 -9.51 -19.70 -1.51
CA SER A 153 -8.27 -19.48 -0.75
C SER A 153 -7.02 -19.75 -1.58
N GLY A 154 -5.92 -19.15 -1.16
CA GLY A 154 -4.58 -19.41 -1.67
C GLY A 154 -3.53 -19.13 -0.60
N THR A 155 -2.26 -19.06 -0.99
CA THR A 155 -1.12 -18.93 -0.07
C THR A 155 -0.69 -17.48 0.13
N ALA A 156 -0.09 -17.18 1.29
CA ALA A 156 0.44 -15.87 1.63
C ALA A 156 1.82 -15.98 2.28
N ALA A 157 2.70 -15.05 1.92
CA ALA A 157 4.04 -14.87 2.49
C ALA A 157 4.24 -13.38 2.81
N ILE A 158 4.12 -13.03 4.10
CA ILE A 158 3.97 -11.65 4.56
C ILE A 158 5.01 -11.34 5.64
N SER A 159 5.65 -10.19 5.53
CA SER A 159 6.44 -9.56 6.59
C SER A 159 5.62 -8.47 7.27
N THR A 160 5.68 -8.40 8.59
CA THR A 160 5.13 -7.30 9.41
C THR A 160 6.22 -6.36 9.92
N CYS A 161 7.50 -6.60 9.56
CA CYS A 161 8.67 -5.91 10.11
C CYS A 161 8.63 -4.38 9.93
N SER A 162 7.77 -3.87 9.04
CA SER A 162 7.51 -2.44 8.85
C SER A 162 6.13 -2.23 8.20
N GLY A 163 5.07 -2.73 8.84
CA GLY A 163 3.76 -2.88 8.18
C GLY A 163 3.72 -4.09 7.24
N LEU A 164 2.56 -4.38 6.66
CA LEU A 164 2.34 -5.57 5.85
C LEU A 164 3.03 -5.42 4.49
N THR A 165 4.13 -6.12 4.32
CA THR A 165 4.87 -6.18 3.04
C THR A 165 4.98 -7.63 2.61
N GLY A 166 4.52 -8.00 1.42
CA GLY A 166 4.51 -9.41 1.05
C GLY A 166 3.88 -9.75 -0.28
N TYR A 167 3.68 -11.04 -0.47
CA TYR A 167 3.07 -11.67 -1.63
C TYR A 167 1.91 -12.56 -1.18
N PHE A 168 0.84 -12.62 -1.95
CA PHE A 168 -0.23 -13.59 -1.76
C PHE A 168 -0.87 -14.01 -3.10
N ARG A 169 -1.43 -15.22 -3.11
CA ARG A 169 -2.17 -15.79 -4.23
C ARG A 169 -3.64 -15.92 -3.87
N LEU A 170 -4.50 -15.57 -4.81
CA LEU A 170 -5.92 -15.90 -4.83
C LEU A 170 -6.22 -16.68 -6.12
N PRO A 171 -7.38 -17.34 -6.24
CA PRO A 171 -7.73 -18.06 -7.48
C PRO A 171 -7.77 -17.17 -8.73
N HIS A 172 -8.00 -15.87 -8.57
CA HIS A 172 -8.02 -14.88 -9.66
C HIS A 172 -6.63 -14.35 -10.05
N GLY A 173 -5.59 -14.57 -9.23
CA GLY A 173 -4.26 -14.06 -9.55
C GLY A 173 -3.25 -14.02 -8.40
N ASP A 174 -2.06 -13.53 -8.75
CA ASP A 174 -0.92 -13.34 -7.87
C ASP A 174 -0.76 -11.85 -7.56
N TYR A 175 -0.62 -11.49 -6.29
CA TYR A 175 -0.65 -10.10 -5.80
C TYR A 175 0.51 -9.80 -4.85
N PHE A 176 0.93 -8.55 -4.84
CA PHE A 176 1.84 -7.98 -3.84
C PHE A 176 1.11 -6.96 -2.98
N ILE A 177 1.55 -6.81 -1.73
CA ILE A 177 1.16 -5.73 -0.83
C ILE A 177 2.40 -5.03 -0.28
N GLU A 178 2.40 -3.70 -0.22
CA GLU A 178 3.39 -2.93 0.53
C GLU A 178 2.78 -1.63 1.12
N PRO A 179 3.33 -1.07 2.22
CA PRO A 179 2.88 0.20 2.78
C PRO A 179 3.11 1.38 1.82
N ILE A 180 2.27 2.41 1.90
CA ILE A 180 2.57 3.71 1.28
C ILE A 180 3.66 4.39 2.10
N ARG A 181 4.82 4.59 1.47
CA ARG A 181 6.01 5.10 2.14
C ARG A 181 5.84 6.56 2.49
N THR A 182 6.49 6.98 3.58
CA THR A 182 6.47 8.37 4.08
C THR A 182 5.06 8.94 4.31
N HIS A 183 4.02 8.10 4.37
CA HIS A 183 2.67 8.53 4.68
C HIS A 183 2.62 9.03 6.15
N PRO A 184 2.05 10.22 6.42
CA PRO A 184 1.88 10.70 7.78
C PRO A 184 0.93 9.77 8.54
N GLN A 185 1.39 9.21 9.66
CA GLN A 185 0.61 8.27 10.46
C GLN A 185 0.14 8.96 11.74
N LYS A 186 -1.18 9.05 11.92
CA LYS A 186 -1.80 9.47 13.19
C LYS A 186 -2.08 8.24 14.04
N GLU A 187 -1.98 8.38 15.35
CA GLU A 187 -2.37 7.31 16.27
C GLU A 187 -3.87 6.95 16.07
N GLY A 188 -4.19 5.66 16.22
CA GLY A 188 -5.55 5.16 15.99
C GLY A 188 -6.03 5.15 14.52
N THR A 189 -5.20 5.58 13.55
CA THR A 189 -5.58 5.55 12.11
C THR A 189 -4.90 4.39 11.36
N PRO A 190 -5.55 3.80 10.35
CA PRO A 190 -4.94 2.80 9.49
C PRO A 190 -3.80 3.41 8.68
N HIS A 191 -2.65 2.74 8.66
CA HIS A 191 -1.58 3.03 7.71
C HIS A 191 -1.97 2.46 6.33
N PRO A 192 -2.05 3.26 5.26
CA PRO A 192 -2.52 2.77 3.96
C PRO A 192 -1.45 1.94 3.25
N HIS A 193 -1.91 0.93 2.50
CA HIS A 193 -1.08 0.01 1.74
C HIS A 193 -1.54 -0.01 0.29
N VAL A 194 -0.62 -0.31 -0.64
CA VAL A 194 -0.94 -0.54 -2.05
C VAL A 194 -0.89 -2.04 -2.35
N ILE A 195 -1.94 -2.54 -2.99
CA ILE A 195 -2.00 -3.89 -3.58
C ILE A 195 -1.90 -3.75 -5.10
N TYR A 196 -1.11 -4.61 -5.74
CA TYR A 196 -0.97 -4.67 -7.20
C TYR A 196 -0.65 -6.08 -7.71
N GLY A 197 -1.09 -6.41 -8.92
CA GLY A 197 -0.88 -7.72 -9.55
C GLY A 197 0.59 -8.02 -9.90
N ALA A 198 0.99 -9.29 -9.78
CA ALA A 198 2.35 -9.75 -10.10
C ALA A 198 2.61 -9.88 -11.62
N ASN A 199 1.58 -10.25 -12.38
CA ASN A 199 1.58 -10.23 -13.85
C ASN A 199 2.01 -8.86 -14.42
N ASN A 200 1.52 -7.78 -13.80
CA ASN A 200 1.79 -6.40 -14.15
C ASN A 200 3.26 -5.97 -13.93
N LEU A 201 3.99 -6.67 -13.06
CA LEU A 201 5.37 -6.34 -12.71
C LEU A 201 6.35 -6.59 -13.87
N HIS A 202 6.12 -7.58 -14.73
CA HIS A 202 7.06 -7.94 -15.79
C HIS A 202 7.23 -6.81 -16.83
N ASN A 203 6.13 -6.13 -17.15
CA ASN A 203 6.11 -4.98 -18.06
C ASN A 203 6.68 -3.71 -17.40
N ALA A 204 6.34 -3.45 -16.14
CA ALA A 204 6.89 -2.34 -15.36
C ALA A 204 8.43 -2.45 -15.21
N LEU A 205 8.96 -3.63 -14.90
CA LEU A 205 10.39 -3.87 -14.79
C LEU A 205 11.13 -3.76 -16.14
N ARG A 206 10.52 -4.20 -17.25
CA ARG A 206 11.08 -3.97 -18.60
C ARG A 206 11.17 -2.47 -18.92
N ARG A 207 10.11 -1.68 -18.67
CA ARG A 207 10.15 -0.22 -18.85
C ARG A 207 11.23 0.44 -17.99
N ARG A 208 11.41 0.00 -16.74
CA ARG A 208 12.45 0.55 -15.84
C ARG A 208 13.88 0.25 -16.30
N ARG A 209 14.12 -0.88 -16.99
CA ARG A 209 15.42 -1.23 -17.60
C ARG A 209 15.71 -0.47 -18.91
N ALA A 210 14.68 0.10 -19.55
CA ALA A 210 14.84 0.93 -20.75
C ALA A 210 15.27 2.38 -20.43
N ILE A 211 15.18 2.79 -19.15
CA ILE A 211 15.89 3.97 -18.65
C ILE A 211 17.36 3.57 -18.49
N PRO A 212 18.33 4.25 -19.14
CA PRO A 212 19.74 3.96 -18.95
C PRO A 212 20.13 4.16 -17.48
N MET A 213 20.28 3.06 -16.75
CA MET A 213 20.86 3.11 -15.42
C MET A 213 22.36 3.36 -15.60
N GLU A 214 22.81 4.55 -15.22
CA GLU A 214 24.23 4.90 -15.28
C GLU A 214 25.05 3.86 -14.52
N LYS A 215 26.24 3.55 -15.05
CA LYS A 215 26.94 2.28 -14.88
C LYS A 215 27.66 2.16 -13.53
N GLU A 216 26.93 2.16 -12.42
CA GLU A 216 27.46 1.74 -11.12
C GLU A 216 27.71 0.21 -11.11
N ARG A 217 28.98 -0.18 -11.20
CA ARG A 217 29.45 -1.56 -11.07
C ARG A 217 29.46 -2.04 -9.61
N ALA A 218 28.40 -1.77 -8.86
CA ALA A 218 28.27 -2.19 -7.47
C ALA A 218 27.27 -3.35 -7.34
N CYS A 219 27.75 -4.54 -6.97
CA CYS A 219 26.88 -5.60 -6.47
C CYS A 219 26.48 -5.27 -5.03
N GLY A 220 25.38 -4.54 -4.86
CA GLY A 220 24.88 -4.10 -3.57
C GLY A 220 23.51 -3.46 -3.69
N LEU A 221 22.72 -3.52 -2.61
CA LEU A 221 21.44 -2.82 -2.55
C LEU A 221 21.70 -1.35 -2.21
N ASN A 222 21.63 -0.45 -3.21
CA ASN A 222 21.77 0.98 -2.99
C ASN A 222 20.77 1.43 -1.90
N GLY A 223 21.29 2.02 -0.81
CA GLY A 223 20.63 2.11 0.49
C GLY A 223 19.36 2.95 0.60
N GLN A 224 18.81 3.39 -0.53
CA GLN A 224 17.55 4.11 -0.67
C GLN A 224 16.43 3.22 -1.27
N TRP A 225 16.79 2.07 -1.87
CA TRP A 225 15.86 1.16 -2.54
C TRP A 225 16.28 -0.30 -2.35
N PHE A 226 15.63 -1.04 -1.44
CA PHE A 226 15.17 -2.44 -1.63
C PHE A 226 14.58 -3.02 -0.33
N LYS A 227 13.24 -3.15 -0.28
CA LYS A 227 12.51 -4.14 0.54
C LYS A 227 11.83 -5.19 -0.35
N ARG A 228 12.37 -5.42 -1.54
CA ARG A 228 11.78 -6.27 -2.58
C ARG A 228 12.74 -7.38 -2.99
N SER A 229 12.86 -8.38 -2.14
CA SER A 229 13.49 -9.65 -2.51
C SER A 229 12.83 -10.82 -1.76
N TRP A 230 11.62 -11.18 -2.20
CA TRP A 230 11.03 -12.47 -1.85
C TRP A 230 11.51 -13.49 -2.89
N PHE A 231 12.72 -14.03 -2.68
CA PHE A 231 13.15 -15.24 -3.39
C PHE A 231 12.40 -16.45 -2.83
N LEU A 232 11.22 -16.73 -3.38
CA LEU A 232 10.63 -18.06 -3.25
C LEU A 232 11.36 -19.00 -4.22
N SER A 233 12.35 -19.74 -3.72
CA SER A 233 12.95 -20.83 -4.49
C SER A 233 11.90 -21.92 -4.67
N ARG A 234 11.41 -22.08 -5.91
CA ARG A 234 10.64 -23.27 -6.31
C ARG A 234 11.60 -24.46 -6.35
N ASN A 235 11.75 -25.15 -5.24
CA ASN A 235 12.35 -26.49 -5.25
C ASN A 235 11.32 -27.46 -5.83
N GLY A 236 11.46 -27.76 -7.12
CA GLY A 236 10.80 -28.91 -7.73
C GLY A 236 11.44 -30.21 -7.27
N LYS A 237 10.59 -31.20 -7.00
CA LYS A 237 10.87 -32.63 -7.17
C LYS A 237 9.72 -33.21 -7.97
#